data_AF-A0A0B7F6M4-F1
#
_entry.id   AF-A0A0B7F6M4-F1
#
_cell.length_a   1.000
_cell.length_b   1.000
_cell.length_c   1.000
_cell.angle_alpha   90.00
_cell.angle_beta   90.00
_cell.angle_gamma   90.00
#
_symmetry.space_group_name_H-M   'P 1'
#
loop_
_entity.id
_entity.type
_entity.pdbx_description
1 polymer ?
#
loop_
_entity_poly.entity_id
_entity_poly.type
_entity_poly.pdbx_seq_one_letter_code
_entity_poly.pdbx_strand_id
1 'polypeptide(L)'
;MLVIYHLYPYTDLALALRDQITAALGAFFVSTACQTRLIHRIFQAEQAETMFDEISRDVPFHLAVIFMTESDPRGGWWHTSTYGNMKSSTVSEIDFLATCLDNLAEVARSAATARVFGISCGYNLRAEDTIKDILSYLHPTPYLSLVVPSTTTLLMCDFVPIFPELFLNLYYFGAALETSLFSAWGKSKEARTHTGLTLFSRTARNSEIEVKTILYTPVASRPFGVPLPVMQSICGCRDGTTWTYKTRRLNQLEYIHIYRAPCCQVELQVAIYPGDRLQYLKHEMCFNIERWDSITQRFNFNECDNVRMKIFPPSKDGKPAAVNLDGMWTVAGARAWSRQLTGQSFAK
;
A
#
# COMPACT_ATOMS: atom_id res chain seq x y z
N MET A 1 18.05 14.67 -2.34
CA MET A 1 17.54 14.92 -3.71
C MET A 1 16.13 14.36 -3.82
N LEU A 2 15.22 15.15 -4.40
CA LEU A 2 13.83 14.77 -4.62
C LEU A 2 13.49 14.87 -6.11
N VAL A 3 12.97 13.81 -6.70
CA VAL A 3 12.48 13.81 -8.08
C VAL A 3 10.99 13.51 -8.04
N ILE A 4 10.17 14.34 -8.66
CA ILE A 4 8.72 14.11 -8.76
C ILE A 4 8.35 14.03 -10.24
N TYR A 5 8.06 12.81 -10.70
CA TYR A 5 7.40 12.60 -11.98
C TYR A 5 5.91 12.83 -11.80
N HIS A 6 5.29 13.62 -12.67
CA HIS A 6 3.86 13.90 -12.57
C HIS A 6 3.19 13.96 -13.94
N LEU A 7 1.91 13.57 -14.00
CA LEU A 7 1.08 13.91 -15.15
C LEU A 7 0.86 15.43 -15.20
N TYR A 8 0.68 15.96 -16.41
CA TYR A 8 0.43 17.39 -16.60
C TYR A 8 -0.74 17.94 -15.75
N PRO A 9 -1.89 17.24 -15.62
CA PRO A 9 -2.99 17.69 -14.75
C PRO A 9 -2.63 17.79 -13.26
N TYR A 10 -1.53 17.18 -12.82
CA TYR A 10 -1.09 17.15 -11.43
C TYR A 10 0.00 18.16 -11.09
N THR A 11 0.26 19.13 -11.98
CA THR A 11 1.31 20.13 -11.79
C THR A 11 1.17 20.91 -10.47
N ASP A 12 -0.02 21.42 -10.16
CA ASP A 12 -0.25 22.19 -8.94
C ASP A 12 -0.08 21.34 -7.67
N LEU A 13 -0.54 20.09 -7.72
CA LEU A 13 -0.36 19.15 -6.61
C LEU A 13 1.12 18.77 -6.43
N ALA A 14 1.87 18.59 -7.52
CA ALA A 14 3.30 18.29 -7.47
C ALA A 14 4.11 19.46 -6.90
N LEU A 15 3.75 20.70 -7.26
CA LEU A 15 4.31 21.92 -6.68
C LEU A 15 4.02 22.00 -5.18
N ALA A 16 2.76 21.82 -4.78
CA ALA A 16 2.37 21.85 -3.37
C ALA A 16 3.09 20.77 -2.55
N LEU A 17 3.20 19.54 -3.07
CA LEU A 17 3.91 18.44 -2.43
C LEU A 17 5.40 18.75 -2.25
N ARG A 18 6.07 19.25 -3.30
CA ARG A 18 7.47 19.70 -3.23
C ARG A 18 7.64 20.73 -2.13
N ASP A 19 6.80 21.76 -2.13
CA ASP A 19 6.95 22.90 -1.23
C ASP A 19 6.76 22.47 0.22
N GLN A 20 5.80 21.59 0.50
CA GLN A 20 5.59 21.04 1.85
C GLN A 20 6.72 20.12 2.31
N ILE A 21 7.23 19.23 1.45
CA ILE A 21 8.38 18.37 1.80
C ILE A 21 9.61 19.23 2.06
N THR A 22 9.86 20.23 1.20
CA THR A 22 11.03 21.12 1.32
C THR A 22 10.94 21.98 2.56
N ALA A 23 9.78 22.56 2.85
CA ALA A 23 9.55 23.35 4.06
C ALA A 23 9.72 22.49 5.33
N ALA A 24 9.16 21.27 5.33
CA ALA A 24 9.30 20.35 6.45
C ALA A 24 10.76 19.99 6.71
N LEU A 25 11.52 19.56 5.69
CA LEU A 25 12.94 19.23 5.87
C LEU A 25 13.79 20.44 6.25
N GLY A 26 13.52 21.61 5.66
CA GLY A 26 14.22 22.86 5.95
C GLY A 26 14.03 23.35 7.38
N ALA A 27 12.85 23.13 7.98
CA ALA A 27 12.57 23.52 9.36
C ALA A 27 13.43 22.78 10.40
N PHE A 28 13.96 21.60 10.07
CA PHE A 28 14.77 20.78 10.98
C PHE A 28 16.28 20.88 10.72
N PHE A 29 16.74 21.94 10.05
CA PHE A 29 18.16 22.16 9.70
C PHE A 29 18.83 20.97 9.01
N VAL A 30 18.05 20.06 8.41
CA VAL A 30 18.59 19.13 7.44
C VAL A 30 19.15 20.03 6.35
N SER A 31 20.48 20.09 6.23
CA SER A 31 21.21 20.92 5.27
C SER A 31 21.00 20.40 3.83
N THR A 32 19.85 19.79 3.57
CA THR A 32 19.32 19.50 2.26
C THR A 32 19.05 20.83 1.58
N ALA A 33 19.96 21.23 0.70
CA ALA A 33 19.52 21.67 -0.61
C ALA A 33 18.63 20.54 -1.15
N CYS A 34 17.32 20.59 -0.84
CA CYS A 34 16.36 19.68 -1.43
C CYS A 34 16.26 20.07 -2.90
N GLN A 35 17.22 19.61 -3.70
CA GLN A 35 17.19 19.73 -5.13
C GLN A 35 15.98 18.94 -5.59
N THR A 36 14.91 19.68 -5.87
CA THR A 36 13.68 19.11 -6.37
C THR A 36 13.63 19.30 -7.87
N ARG A 37 13.26 18.24 -8.59
CA ARG A 37 12.94 18.31 -10.02
C ARG A 37 11.51 17.83 -10.23
N LEU A 38 10.71 18.69 -10.86
CA LEU A 38 9.38 18.34 -11.35
C LEU A 38 9.53 17.93 -12.80
N ILE A 39 9.18 16.69 -13.09
CA ILE A 39 9.37 16.10 -14.40
C ILE A 39 8.01 15.66 -14.93
N HIS A 40 7.54 16.34 -15.97
CA HIS A 40 6.29 16.01 -16.66
C HIS A 40 6.53 15.46 -18.07
N ARG A 41 7.77 15.12 -18.41
CA ARG A 41 8.19 14.59 -19.73
C ARG A 41 9.31 13.58 -19.53
N ILE A 42 9.69 12.82 -20.55
CA ILE A 42 10.85 11.90 -20.45
C ILE A 42 12.07 12.68 -19.96
N PHE A 43 12.66 12.21 -18.85
CA PHE A 43 13.89 12.75 -18.30
C PHE A 43 15.07 12.26 -19.13
N GLN A 44 15.80 13.17 -19.76
CA GLN A 44 16.90 12.80 -20.66
C GLN A 44 18.19 12.51 -19.87
N ALA A 45 19.08 11.68 -20.42
CA ALA A 45 20.35 11.32 -19.77
C ALA A 45 21.20 12.57 -19.43
N GLU A 46 21.34 13.52 -20.35
CA GLU A 46 22.08 14.77 -20.14
C GLU A 46 21.51 15.62 -18.98
N GLN A 47 20.19 15.57 -18.78
CA GLN A 47 19.52 16.27 -17.67
C GLN A 47 19.84 15.58 -16.34
N ALA A 48 19.98 14.25 -16.34
CA ALA A 48 20.38 13.48 -15.17
C ALA A 48 21.83 13.75 -14.80
N GLU A 49 22.74 13.81 -15.78
CA GLU A 49 24.15 14.15 -15.57
C GLU A 49 24.32 15.56 -14.99
N THR A 50 23.65 16.55 -15.59
CA THR A 50 23.64 17.93 -15.08
C THR A 50 23.13 17.98 -13.64
N MET A 51 22.06 17.24 -13.35
CA MET A 51 21.47 17.15 -12.01
C MET A 51 22.41 16.49 -11.01
N PHE A 52 23.22 15.52 -11.45
CA PHE A 52 24.22 14.86 -10.61
C PHE A 52 25.39 15.79 -10.30
N ASP A 53 25.85 16.56 -11.29
CA ASP A 53 26.96 17.51 -11.15
C ASP A 53 26.63 18.69 -10.23
N GLU A 54 25.35 19.02 -10.06
CA GLU A 54 24.90 20.00 -9.07
C GLU A 54 25.01 19.52 -7.62
N ILE A 55 25.22 18.22 -7.36
CA ILE A 55 25.40 17.68 -6.02
C ILE A 55 26.90 17.70 -5.68
N SER A 56 27.25 18.19 -4.49
CA SER A 56 28.61 18.03 -3.97
C SER A 56 28.95 16.54 -3.85
N ARG A 57 29.95 16.10 -4.64
CA ARG A 57 30.38 14.69 -4.68
C ARG A 57 30.96 14.19 -3.36
N ASP A 58 31.34 15.10 -2.47
CA ASP A 58 31.96 14.80 -1.17
C ASP A 58 30.96 14.64 -0.03
N VAL A 59 29.66 14.86 -0.27
CA VAL A 59 28.63 14.83 0.78
C VAL A 59 27.65 13.68 0.55
N PRO A 60 27.41 12.80 1.56
CA PRO A 60 26.38 11.77 1.45
C PRO A 60 25.00 12.36 1.17
N PHE A 61 24.27 11.77 0.23
CA PHE A 61 22.92 12.21 -0.11
C PHE A 61 21.94 11.04 -0.25
N HIS A 62 20.65 11.33 -0.10
CA HIS A 62 19.56 10.40 -0.35
C HIS A 62 18.81 10.80 -1.61
N LEU A 63 18.37 9.81 -2.39
CA LEU A 63 17.49 9.98 -3.55
C LEU A 63 16.08 9.47 -3.22
N ALA A 64 15.08 10.33 -3.38
CA ALA A 64 13.68 9.96 -3.35
C ALA A 64 13.04 10.29 -4.71
N VAL A 65 12.42 9.29 -5.33
CA VAL A 65 11.64 9.46 -6.57
C VAL A 65 10.16 9.27 -6.24
N ILE A 66 9.31 10.20 -6.66
CA ILE A 66 7.87 10.16 -6.47
C ILE A 66 7.20 10.10 -7.84
N PHE A 67 6.32 9.12 -8.03
CA PHE A 67 5.47 9.03 -9.22
C PHE A 67 4.06 9.50 -8.88
N MET A 68 3.63 10.60 -9.47
CA MET A 68 2.25 11.11 -9.41
C MET A 68 1.55 10.74 -10.72
N THR A 69 1.08 9.50 -10.78
CA THR A 69 0.49 8.87 -11.97
C THR A 69 -0.79 8.12 -11.64
N GLU A 70 -1.46 7.60 -12.67
CA GLU A 70 -2.68 6.78 -12.60
C GLU A 70 -2.40 5.41 -13.21
N SER A 71 -3.07 4.37 -12.73
CA SER A 71 -3.13 3.08 -13.44
C SER A 71 -4.24 3.08 -14.49
N ASP A 72 -4.00 2.49 -15.67
CA ASP A 72 -5.07 2.14 -16.60
C ASP A 72 -5.74 0.83 -16.10
N PRO A 73 -7.07 0.77 -15.97
CA PRO A 73 -7.76 -0.46 -15.58
C PRO A 73 -7.48 -1.68 -16.48
N ARG A 74 -6.99 -1.46 -17.71
CA ARG A 74 -6.62 -2.50 -18.67
C ARG A 74 -5.17 -2.97 -18.53
N GLY A 75 -4.38 -2.35 -17.64
CA GLY A 75 -2.96 -2.62 -17.48
C GLY A 75 -2.08 -1.46 -17.91
N GLY A 76 -0.95 -1.27 -17.23
CA GLY A 76 -0.04 -0.17 -17.47
C GLY A 76 -0.36 1.10 -16.67
N TRP A 77 0.60 2.02 -16.65
CA TRP A 77 0.49 3.31 -15.98
C TRP A 77 0.50 4.46 -16.99
N TRP A 78 -0.19 5.53 -16.63
CA TRP A 78 -0.24 6.72 -17.46
C TRP A 78 1.11 7.44 -17.45
N HIS A 79 1.56 7.86 -18.61
CA HIS A 79 2.79 8.62 -18.77
C HIS A 79 2.57 9.80 -19.71
N THR A 80 3.14 10.96 -19.39
CA THR A 80 3.03 12.14 -20.24
C THR A 80 3.98 12.00 -21.42
N SER A 81 3.45 12.07 -22.65
CA SER A 81 4.24 11.86 -23.88
C SER A 81 5.30 12.95 -24.12
N THR A 82 6.33 12.55 -24.87
CA THR A 82 7.58 13.29 -25.15
C THR A 82 7.41 14.57 -25.97
N TYR A 83 6.27 14.74 -26.67
CA TYR A 83 6.19 15.65 -27.83
C TYR A 83 5.38 16.92 -27.58
N GLY A 84 5.54 17.59 -26.43
CA GLY A 84 5.03 18.96 -26.21
C GLY A 84 3.50 19.15 -26.26
N ASN A 85 2.74 18.11 -26.60
CA ASN A 85 1.30 18.18 -26.85
C ASN A 85 0.45 17.94 -25.59
N MET A 86 1.08 17.84 -24.40
CA MET A 86 0.43 17.56 -23.12
C MET A 86 -0.45 16.28 -23.11
N LYS A 87 -0.27 15.36 -24.08
CA LYS A 87 -1.06 14.14 -24.18
C LYS A 87 -0.49 13.06 -23.27
N SER A 88 -1.32 12.50 -22.40
CA SER A 88 -1.02 11.29 -21.62
C SER A 88 -1.27 10.04 -22.47
N SER A 89 -0.41 9.04 -22.33
CA SER A 89 -0.57 7.72 -22.94
C SER A 89 -0.29 6.64 -21.91
N THR A 90 -0.96 5.50 -22.03
CA THR A 90 -0.68 4.32 -21.21
C THR A 90 0.58 3.62 -21.72
N VAL A 91 1.46 3.22 -20.81
CA VAL A 91 2.63 2.37 -21.09
C VAL A 91 2.66 1.21 -20.09
N SER A 92 3.35 0.12 -20.42
CA SER A 92 3.52 -0.99 -19.46
C SER A 92 4.26 -0.53 -18.20
N GLU A 93 4.12 -1.26 -17.10
CA GLU A 93 4.77 -0.93 -15.83
C GLU A 93 6.30 -0.98 -15.96
N ILE A 94 6.83 -1.95 -16.69
CA ILE A 94 8.27 -2.07 -16.94
C ILE A 94 8.77 -0.90 -17.80
N ASP A 95 8.05 -0.52 -18.86
CA ASP A 95 8.43 0.61 -19.71
C ASP A 95 8.34 1.94 -18.96
N PHE A 96 7.33 2.09 -18.10
CA PHE A 96 7.19 3.25 -17.23
C PHE A 96 8.41 3.38 -16.30
N LEU A 97 8.73 2.30 -15.60
CA LEU A 97 9.85 2.28 -14.67
C LEU A 97 11.17 2.56 -15.40
N ALA A 98 11.43 1.91 -16.53
CA ALA A 98 12.61 2.14 -17.35
C ALA A 98 12.72 3.62 -17.78
N THR A 99 11.64 4.17 -18.33
CA THR A 99 11.58 5.57 -18.79
C THR A 99 11.85 6.57 -17.67
N CYS A 100 11.36 6.32 -16.46
CA CYS A 100 11.49 7.25 -15.33
C CYS A 100 12.77 7.05 -14.51
N LEU A 101 13.36 5.86 -14.49
CA LEU A 101 14.40 5.50 -13.53
C LEU A 101 15.75 5.16 -14.17
N ASP A 102 15.82 4.73 -15.42
CA ASP A 102 17.10 4.28 -16.00
C ASP A 102 18.13 5.41 -16.06
N ASN A 103 17.72 6.60 -16.47
CA ASN A 103 18.59 7.77 -16.50
C ASN A 103 18.98 8.26 -15.10
N LEU A 104 18.28 7.83 -14.04
CA LEU A 104 18.62 8.14 -12.65
C LEU A 104 19.44 7.02 -11.98
N ALA A 105 19.74 5.93 -12.67
CA ALA A 105 20.40 4.77 -12.09
C ALA A 105 21.80 5.10 -11.55
N GLU A 106 22.57 5.94 -12.23
CA GLU A 106 23.88 6.35 -11.74
C GLU A 106 23.79 7.19 -10.46
N VAL A 107 22.90 8.18 -10.45
CA VAL A 107 22.63 8.98 -9.24
C VAL A 107 22.17 8.09 -8.09
N ALA A 108 21.31 7.13 -8.36
CA ALA A 108 20.83 6.16 -7.37
C ALA A 108 21.95 5.24 -6.84
N ARG A 109 22.94 4.89 -7.68
CA ARG A 109 24.14 4.14 -7.27
C ARG A 109 25.06 4.98 -6.36
N SER A 110 25.10 6.28 -6.53
CA SER A 110 25.91 7.17 -5.69
C SER A 110 25.21 7.57 -4.38
N ALA A 111 23.87 7.50 -4.33
CA ALA A 111 23.08 7.84 -3.15
C ALA A 111 23.26 6.81 -2.01
N ALA A 112 23.30 7.29 -0.76
CA ALA A 112 23.27 6.45 0.45
C ALA A 112 22.01 5.56 0.47
N THR A 113 20.89 6.11 0.01
CA THR A 113 19.66 5.35 -0.24
C THR A 113 18.92 5.90 -1.44
N ALA A 114 18.40 5.03 -2.30
CA ALA A 114 17.50 5.40 -3.40
C ALA A 114 16.14 4.71 -3.21
N ARG A 115 15.06 5.49 -3.06
CA ARG A 115 13.70 4.97 -2.82
C ARG A 115 12.70 5.58 -3.78
N VAL A 116 11.72 4.78 -4.16
CA VAL A 116 10.64 5.15 -5.07
C VAL A 116 9.31 5.07 -4.35
N PHE A 117 8.44 6.05 -4.58
CA PHE A 117 7.13 6.16 -3.99
C PHE A 117 6.09 6.44 -5.07
N GLY A 118 5.09 5.58 -5.20
CA GLY A 118 3.93 5.79 -6.05
C GLY A 118 2.84 6.53 -5.31
N ILE A 119 2.29 7.57 -5.95
CA ILE A 119 1.13 8.35 -5.54
C ILE A 119 0.10 8.18 -6.66
N SER A 120 -0.97 7.44 -6.37
CA SER A 120 -2.03 7.17 -7.35
C SER A 120 -3.34 6.81 -6.66
N CYS A 121 -4.45 7.00 -7.37
CA CYS A 121 -5.77 6.49 -7.02
C CYS A 121 -5.91 4.96 -7.18
N GLY A 122 -4.80 4.24 -7.29
CA GLY A 122 -4.75 2.79 -7.34
C GLY A 122 -3.68 2.35 -8.31
N TYR A 123 -2.89 1.35 -7.91
CA TYR A 123 -2.04 0.61 -8.83
C TYR A 123 -2.75 -0.71 -9.14
N ASN A 124 -2.70 -1.17 -10.38
CA ASN A 124 -3.27 -2.43 -10.87
C ASN A 124 -2.47 -3.66 -10.38
N LEU A 125 -2.01 -3.66 -9.11
CA LEU A 125 -1.17 -4.68 -8.49
C LEU A 125 -1.82 -6.06 -8.37
N ARG A 126 -3.13 -6.14 -8.64
CA ARG A 126 -3.88 -7.40 -8.69
C ARG A 126 -4.00 -7.97 -10.10
N ALA A 127 -3.61 -7.21 -11.13
CA ALA A 127 -3.54 -7.71 -12.49
C ALA A 127 -2.42 -8.76 -12.59
N GLU A 128 -2.62 -9.71 -13.51
CA GLU A 128 -1.64 -10.74 -13.81
C GLU A 128 -0.33 -10.09 -14.25
N ASP A 129 0.80 -10.67 -13.84
CA ASP A 129 2.18 -10.22 -14.14
C ASP A 129 2.61 -8.84 -13.61
N THR A 130 1.74 -7.91 -13.18
CA THR A 130 2.15 -6.56 -12.74
C THR A 130 3.23 -6.57 -11.65
N ILE A 131 3.08 -7.39 -10.59
CA ILE A 131 4.09 -7.48 -9.52
C ILE A 131 5.39 -8.09 -10.04
N LYS A 132 5.30 -9.05 -10.96
CA LYS A 132 6.44 -9.73 -11.58
C LYS A 132 7.20 -8.79 -12.52
N ASP A 133 6.52 -7.92 -13.26
CA ASP A 133 7.15 -6.92 -14.13
C ASP A 133 7.90 -5.88 -13.30
N ILE A 134 7.28 -5.39 -12.21
CA ILE A 134 7.93 -4.51 -11.24
C ILE A 134 9.17 -5.18 -10.64
N LEU A 135 9.07 -6.44 -10.23
CA LEU A 135 10.19 -7.20 -9.68
C LEU A 135 11.33 -7.38 -10.70
N SER A 136 10.97 -7.73 -11.94
CA SER A 136 11.92 -7.92 -13.04
C SER A 136 12.70 -6.64 -13.33
N TYR A 137 12.03 -5.48 -13.26
CA TYR A 137 12.69 -4.18 -13.34
C TYR A 137 13.59 -3.91 -12.12
N LEU A 138 13.06 -4.05 -10.90
CA LEU A 138 13.77 -3.60 -9.72
C LEU A 138 15.00 -4.46 -9.37
N HIS A 139 14.98 -5.77 -9.66
CA HIS A 139 16.05 -6.69 -9.30
C HIS A 139 17.45 -6.23 -9.78
N PRO A 140 17.68 -5.89 -11.07
CA PRO A 140 18.98 -5.40 -11.56
C PRO A 140 19.33 -3.95 -11.20
N THR A 141 18.41 -3.19 -10.57
CA THR A 141 18.59 -1.74 -10.37
C THR A 141 19.23 -1.39 -9.03
N PRO A 142 19.61 -0.13 -8.76
CA PRO A 142 20.11 0.31 -7.45
C PRO A 142 19.01 0.73 -6.44
N TYR A 143 17.72 0.70 -6.81
CA TYR A 143 16.63 1.19 -5.96
C TYR A 143 16.33 0.24 -4.80
N LEU A 144 16.40 0.72 -3.57
CA LEU A 144 16.20 -0.10 -2.37
C LEU A 144 14.73 -0.44 -2.11
N SER A 145 13.81 0.39 -2.58
CA SER A 145 12.38 0.14 -2.38
C SER A 145 11.50 0.86 -3.40
N LEU A 146 10.35 0.25 -3.67
CA LEU A 146 9.19 0.88 -4.28
C LEU A 146 7.99 0.71 -3.32
N VAL A 147 7.34 1.82 -2.97
CA VAL A 147 6.12 1.83 -2.16
C VAL A 147 4.96 2.28 -3.02
N VAL A 148 3.93 1.47 -3.17
CA VAL A 148 2.75 1.79 -3.99
C VAL A 148 1.46 1.52 -3.21
N PRO A 149 0.45 2.41 -3.28
CA PRO A 149 -0.89 2.15 -2.79
C PRO A 149 -1.49 0.88 -3.39
N SER A 150 -2.02 0.00 -2.54
CA SER A 150 -2.69 -1.24 -2.94
C SER A 150 -4.22 -1.13 -2.96
N THR A 151 -4.77 0.04 -2.62
CA THR A 151 -6.22 0.33 -2.64
C THR A 151 -6.54 1.53 -3.51
N THR A 152 -7.64 1.45 -4.27
CA THR A 152 -7.94 2.32 -5.41
C THR A 152 -8.72 3.60 -5.06
N THR A 153 -8.53 4.15 -3.87
CA THR A 153 -9.47 5.16 -3.33
C THR A 153 -8.78 6.38 -2.74
N LEU A 154 -7.45 6.42 -2.69
CA LEU A 154 -6.71 7.55 -2.14
C LEU A 154 -6.57 8.64 -3.21
N LEU A 155 -7.09 9.83 -2.95
CA LEU A 155 -6.94 10.93 -3.89
C LEU A 155 -5.51 11.48 -3.79
N MET A 156 -4.98 12.00 -4.89
CA MET A 156 -3.62 12.55 -4.90
C MET A 156 -3.40 13.67 -3.87
N CYS A 157 -4.42 14.48 -3.59
CA CYS A 157 -4.37 15.53 -2.58
C CYS A 157 -4.17 15.00 -1.16
N ASP A 158 -4.59 13.77 -0.87
CA ASP A 158 -4.51 13.17 0.47
C ASP A 158 -3.07 12.79 0.84
N PHE A 159 -2.17 12.66 -0.14
CA PHE A 159 -0.76 12.35 0.09
C PHE A 159 0.08 13.55 0.50
N VAL A 160 -0.37 14.76 0.13
CA VAL A 160 0.31 16.02 0.40
C VAL A 160 0.65 16.18 1.91
N PRO A 161 -0.28 15.93 2.86
CA PRO A 161 0.04 16.00 4.29
C PRO A 161 0.82 14.78 4.83
N ILE A 162 0.83 13.63 4.15
CA ILE A 162 1.44 12.38 4.64
C ILE A 162 2.95 12.36 4.38
N PHE A 163 3.36 12.77 3.18
CA PHE A 163 4.74 12.66 2.71
C PHE A 163 5.75 13.50 3.51
N PRO A 164 5.45 14.73 3.95
CA PRO A 164 6.35 15.49 4.81
C PRO A 164 6.71 14.75 6.11
N GLU A 165 5.73 14.16 6.81
CA GLU A 165 6.00 13.36 8.03
C GLU A 165 6.82 12.11 7.69
N LEU A 166 6.49 11.41 6.60
CA LEU A 166 7.26 10.26 6.14
C LEU A 166 8.73 10.62 5.89
N PHE A 167 8.99 11.73 5.21
CA PHE A 167 10.32 12.18 4.84
C PHE A 167 11.13 12.64 6.06
N LEU A 168 10.50 13.30 7.03
CA LEU A 168 11.13 13.61 8.31
C LEU A 168 11.55 12.33 9.05
N ASN A 169 10.65 11.34 9.14
CA ASN A 169 10.97 10.05 9.76
C ASN A 169 12.14 9.34 9.07
N LEU A 170 12.16 9.34 7.74
CA LEU A 170 13.21 8.66 6.96
C LEU A 170 14.57 9.38 7.03
N TYR A 171 14.59 10.69 6.81
CA TYR A 171 15.82 11.42 6.49
C TYR A 171 16.33 12.30 7.62
N TYR A 172 15.47 12.77 8.51
CA TYR A 172 15.89 13.49 9.71
C TYR A 172 16.11 12.53 10.88
N PHE A 173 15.11 11.69 11.18
CA PHE A 173 15.20 10.74 12.28
C PHE A 173 15.95 9.44 11.94
N GLY A 174 16.23 9.19 10.65
CA GLY A 174 16.92 7.97 10.21
C GLY A 174 16.13 6.67 10.46
N ALA A 175 14.80 6.76 10.62
CA ALA A 175 13.97 5.61 10.95
C ALA A 175 13.82 4.65 9.76
N ALA A 176 13.66 3.36 10.07
CA ALA A 176 13.45 2.32 9.06
C ALA A 176 12.15 2.56 8.27
N LEU A 177 12.21 2.31 6.96
CA LEU A 177 11.12 2.59 6.01
C LEU A 177 9.75 2.08 6.49
N GLU A 178 9.66 0.80 6.84
CA GLU A 178 8.42 0.19 7.28
C GLU A 178 7.87 0.83 8.57
N THR A 179 8.75 1.19 9.51
CA THR A 179 8.33 1.90 10.74
C THR A 179 7.81 3.30 10.42
N SER A 180 8.48 4.01 9.50
CA SER A 180 8.06 5.34 9.05
C SER A 180 6.71 5.29 8.32
N LEU A 181 6.48 4.27 7.50
CA LEU A 181 5.20 4.01 6.85
C LEU A 181 4.10 3.78 7.90
N PHE A 182 4.31 2.88 8.87
CA PHE A 182 3.33 2.64 9.93
C PHE A 182 3.00 3.90 10.75
N SER A 183 4.00 4.75 11.02
CA SER A 183 3.78 6.00 11.75
C SER A 183 2.94 6.98 10.92
N ALA A 184 3.41 7.34 9.73
CA ALA A 184 2.77 8.39 8.92
C ALA A 184 1.36 7.96 8.46
N TRP A 185 1.20 6.71 7.99
CA TRP A 185 -0.11 6.20 7.55
C TRP A 185 -1.05 5.89 8.71
N GLY A 186 -0.52 5.45 9.86
CA GLY A 186 -1.34 5.16 11.04
C GLY A 186 -1.97 6.41 11.64
N LYS A 187 -1.24 7.54 11.66
CA LYS A 187 -1.73 8.79 12.26
C LYS A 187 -2.75 9.53 11.38
N SER A 188 -2.52 9.60 10.07
CA SER A 188 -3.43 10.31 9.16
C SER A 188 -4.79 9.61 9.08
N LYS A 189 -5.88 10.39 9.21
CA LYS A 189 -7.25 9.88 9.09
C LYS A 189 -7.57 9.56 7.63
N GLU A 190 -7.06 10.40 6.73
CA GLU A 190 -7.16 10.29 5.29
C GLU A 190 -6.46 9.00 4.84
N ALA A 191 -5.21 8.80 5.25
CA ALA A 191 -4.47 7.55 5.00
C ALA A 191 -5.19 6.32 5.55
N ARG A 192 -5.73 6.40 6.78
CA ARG A 192 -6.46 5.30 7.43
C ARG A 192 -7.70 4.83 6.67
N THR A 193 -8.27 5.68 5.83
CA THR A 193 -9.41 5.28 4.99
C THR A 193 -8.96 4.41 3.81
N HIS A 194 -7.67 4.47 3.45
CA HIS A 194 -7.12 3.94 2.19
C HIS A 194 -5.75 3.24 2.36
N THR A 195 -5.51 2.63 3.52
CA THR A 195 -4.17 2.24 4.04
C THR A 195 -3.71 0.88 3.54
N GLY A 196 -4.03 0.54 2.29
CA GLY A 196 -3.35 -0.54 1.60
C GLY A 196 -2.09 -0.02 0.95
N LEU A 197 -0.93 -0.56 1.34
CA LEU A 197 0.36 -0.30 0.68
C LEU A 197 0.98 -1.63 0.29
N THR A 198 1.51 -1.72 -0.92
CA THR A 198 2.43 -2.79 -1.31
C THR A 198 3.85 -2.22 -1.30
N LEU A 199 4.71 -2.87 -0.54
CA LEU A 199 6.10 -2.54 -0.35
C LEU A 199 6.95 -3.58 -1.07
N PHE A 200 7.73 -3.13 -2.04
CA PHE A 200 8.87 -3.83 -2.60
C PHE A 200 10.10 -3.28 -1.89
N SER A 201 10.87 -4.12 -1.21
CA SER A 201 12.03 -3.64 -0.46
C SER A 201 13.15 -4.67 -0.34
N ARG A 202 14.38 -4.18 -0.30
CA ARG A 202 15.59 -4.96 -0.02
C ARG A 202 16.48 -4.22 0.97
N THR A 203 17.26 -4.95 1.75
CA THR A 203 18.14 -4.38 2.78
C THR A 203 19.42 -3.81 2.19
N ALA A 204 19.91 -4.42 1.11
CA ALA A 204 21.07 -3.99 0.34
C ALA A 204 20.81 -4.16 -1.16
N ARG A 205 21.57 -3.44 -2.00
CA ARG A 205 21.39 -3.48 -3.47
C ARG A 205 21.52 -4.88 -4.06
N ASN A 206 22.37 -5.72 -3.48
CA ASN A 206 22.62 -7.09 -3.96
C ASN A 206 21.74 -8.15 -3.27
N SER A 207 20.79 -7.73 -2.42
CA SER A 207 19.86 -8.65 -1.77
C SER A 207 18.56 -8.78 -2.54
N GLU A 208 17.89 -9.93 -2.36
CA GLU A 208 16.59 -10.22 -2.94
C GLU A 208 15.54 -9.20 -2.48
N ILE A 209 14.59 -8.90 -3.37
CA ILE A 209 13.49 -7.98 -3.09
C ILE A 209 12.36 -8.76 -2.43
N GLU A 210 12.05 -8.41 -1.18
CA GLU A 210 10.84 -8.88 -0.51
C GLU A 210 9.66 -8.01 -0.96
N VAL A 211 8.54 -8.66 -1.29
CA VAL A 211 7.27 -8.00 -1.57
C VAL A 211 6.28 -8.32 -0.46
N LYS A 212 5.65 -7.29 0.10
CA LYS A 212 4.59 -7.45 1.09
C LYS A 212 3.53 -6.39 0.95
N THR A 213 2.30 -6.76 1.28
CA THR A 213 1.18 -5.83 1.41
C THR A 213 0.92 -5.54 2.87
N ILE A 214 0.86 -4.27 3.22
CA ILE A 214 0.52 -3.72 4.52
C ILE A 214 -0.90 -3.16 4.42
N LEU A 215 -1.80 -3.70 5.23
CA LEU A 215 -3.20 -3.27 5.29
C LEU A 215 -3.47 -2.73 6.69
N TYR A 216 -4.04 -1.52 6.81
CA TYR A 216 -4.67 -1.12 8.07
C TYR A 216 -6.01 -1.83 8.23
N THR A 217 -6.23 -2.40 9.42
CA THR A 217 -7.32 -3.34 9.67
C THR A 217 -8.05 -3.00 10.97
N PRO A 218 -8.76 -1.87 11.03
CA PRO A 218 -9.59 -1.54 12.18
C PRO A 218 -10.65 -2.61 12.36
N VAL A 219 -10.67 -3.28 13.51
CA VAL A 219 -11.61 -4.38 13.78
C VAL A 219 -13.07 -3.92 13.61
N ALA A 220 -13.38 -2.66 13.90
CA ALA A 220 -14.74 -2.12 13.82
C ALA A 220 -15.31 -2.04 12.40
N SER A 221 -14.48 -1.87 11.37
CA SER A 221 -14.96 -1.61 10.00
C SER A 221 -14.27 -2.44 8.92
N ARG A 222 -13.09 -2.99 9.21
CA ARG A 222 -12.26 -3.72 8.25
C ARG A 222 -11.43 -4.82 8.93
N PRO A 223 -12.06 -5.82 9.59
CA PRO A 223 -11.33 -6.90 10.26
C PRO A 223 -10.40 -7.62 9.26
N PHE A 224 -9.12 -7.79 9.62
CA PHE A 224 -8.11 -8.42 8.75
C PHE A 224 -8.02 -7.83 7.33
N GLY A 225 -8.44 -6.59 7.10
CA GLY A 225 -8.37 -5.93 5.80
C GLY A 225 -9.60 -6.18 4.91
N VAL A 226 -10.59 -6.90 5.41
CA VAL A 226 -11.84 -7.23 4.71
C VAL A 226 -12.87 -6.11 4.95
N PRO A 227 -13.31 -5.38 3.92
CA PRO A 227 -14.33 -4.34 4.09
C PRO A 227 -15.67 -4.96 4.51
N LEU A 228 -16.30 -4.40 5.55
CA LEU A 228 -17.65 -4.80 5.91
C LEU A 228 -18.67 -4.23 4.91
N PRO A 229 -19.78 -4.95 4.64
CA PRO A 229 -20.83 -4.46 3.76
C PRO A 229 -21.43 -3.17 4.33
N VAL A 230 -21.79 -2.26 3.44
CA VAL A 230 -22.41 -0.98 3.81
C VAL A 230 -23.77 -1.28 4.45
N MET A 231 -23.96 -0.86 5.71
CA MET A 231 -25.13 -1.28 6.50
C MET A 231 -26.46 -0.86 5.86
N GLN A 232 -26.51 0.27 5.15
CA GLN A 232 -27.70 0.73 4.42
C GLN A 232 -28.18 -0.32 3.41
N SER A 233 -27.25 -1.01 2.73
CA SER A 233 -27.59 -2.07 1.75
C SER A 233 -28.23 -3.31 2.38
N ILE A 234 -28.16 -3.46 3.71
CA ILE A 234 -28.68 -4.62 4.43
C ILE A 234 -29.96 -4.27 5.21
N CYS A 235 -29.99 -3.14 5.91
CA CYS A 235 -31.10 -2.80 6.80
C CYS A 235 -31.90 -1.55 6.41
N GLY A 236 -31.54 -0.85 5.33
CA GLY A 236 -32.22 0.39 4.92
C GLY A 236 -32.07 1.54 5.91
N CYS A 237 -31.12 1.44 6.83
CA CYS A 237 -30.89 2.42 7.88
C CYS A 237 -30.35 3.75 7.32
N ARG A 238 -30.41 4.85 8.07
CA ARG A 238 -29.96 6.17 7.58
C ARG A 238 -28.47 6.18 7.21
N ASP A 239 -28.10 7.07 6.29
CA ASP A 239 -26.71 7.36 5.94
C ASP A 239 -25.87 7.72 7.18
N GLY A 240 -24.62 7.24 7.19
CA GLY A 240 -23.64 7.50 8.25
C GLY A 240 -23.70 6.57 9.48
N THR A 241 -24.67 5.64 9.57
CA THR A 241 -24.61 4.60 10.61
C THR A 241 -23.58 3.53 10.23
N THR A 242 -22.76 3.09 11.20
CA THR A 242 -21.72 2.06 11.03
C THR A 242 -21.95 0.83 11.91
N TRP A 243 -21.37 -0.30 11.51
CA TRP A 243 -21.41 -1.53 12.29
C TRP A 243 -20.76 -1.33 13.67
N THR A 244 -21.44 -1.79 14.73
CA THR A 244 -20.88 -1.83 16.08
C THR A 244 -20.29 -3.21 16.35
N TYR A 245 -18.97 -3.29 16.47
CA TYR A 245 -18.27 -4.52 16.87
C TYR A 245 -18.71 -4.96 18.29
N LYS A 246 -19.00 -6.25 18.45
CA LYS A 246 -19.42 -6.84 19.72
C LYS A 246 -18.37 -7.76 20.31
N THR A 247 -17.92 -8.75 19.55
CA THR A 247 -16.96 -9.72 20.04
C THR A 247 -16.32 -10.50 18.89
N ARG A 248 -15.28 -11.27 19.25
CA ARG A 248 -14.60 -12.22 18.37
C ARG A 248 -14.65 -13.60 19.02
N ARG A 249 -14.84 -14.63 18.19
CA ARG A 249 -14.70 -16.04 18.55
C ARG A 249 -13.63 -16.68 17.68
N LEU A 250 -12.81 -17.54 18.28
CA LEU A 250 -11.89 -18.39 17.54
C LEU A 250 -12.60 -19.70 17.22
N ASN A 251 -12.58 -20.10 15.96
CA ASN A 251 -13.09 -21.37 15.47
C ASN A 251 -11.94 -22.14 14.82
N GLN A 252 -11.16 -22.84 15.64
CA GLN A 252 -9.92 -23.52 15.23
C GLN A 252 -8.94 -22.56 14.53
N LEU A 253 -8.97 -22.50 13.18
CA LEU A 253 -8.12 -21.67 12.34
C LEU A 253 -8.77 -20.34 11.91
N GLU A 254 -10.06 -20.15 12.16
CA GLU A 254 -10.84 -18.99 11.73
C GLU A 254 -11.17 -18.03 12.88
N TYR A 255 -11.21 -16.74 12.57
CA TYR A 255 -11.75 -15.71 13.46
C TYR A 255 -13.15 -15.32 13.02
N ILE A 256 -14.13 -15.49 13.90
CA ILE A 256 -15.51 -15.06 13.68
C ILE A 256 -15.74 -13.76 14.43
N HIS A 257 -15.89 -12.67 13.69
CA HIS A 257 -16.18 -11.33 14.20
C HIS A 257 -17.70 -11.08 14.17
N ILE A 258 -18.24 -10.60 15.28
CA ILE A 258 -19.67 -10.32 15.43
C ILE A 258 -19.89 -8.82 15.52
N TYR A 259 -20.78 -8.32 14.67
CA TYR A 259 -21.18 -6.92 14.58
C TYR A 259 -22.68 -6.78 14.69
N ARG A 260 -23.14 -5.62 15.16
CA ARG A 260 -24.57 -5.28 15.14
C ARG A 260 -24.82 -3.89 14.60
N ALA A 261 -25.92 -3.78 13.88
CA ALA A 261 -26.49 -2.52 13.47
C ALA A 261 -27.10 -1.80 14.68
N PRO A 262 -26.67 -0.57 15.03
CA PRO A 262 -27.21 0.14 16.19
C PRO A 262 -28.70 0.51 16.06
N CYS A 263 -29.13 0.76 14.82
CA CYS A 263 -30.44 1.24 14.42
C CYS A 263 -31.54 0.17 14.40
N CYS A 264 -31.22 -1.05 13.98
CA CYS A 264 -32.21 -2.12 13.82
C CYS A 264 -31.82 -3.43 14.52
N GLN A 265 -30.64 -3.49 15.14
CA GLN A 265 -30.12 -4.68 15.84
C GLN A 265 -29.89 -5.92 14.95
N VAL A 266 -29.91 -5.77 13.62
CA VAL A 266 -29.42 -6.80 12.69
C VAL A 266 -27.99 -7.17 13.05
N GLU A 267 -27.70 -8.47 13.04
CA GLU A 267 -26.38 -9.00 13.39
C GLU A 267 -25.65 -9.48 12.14
N LEU A 268 -24.37 -9.11 12.02
CA LEU A 268 -23.47 -9.57 10.99
C LEU A 268 -22.36 -10.39 11.64
N GLN A 269 -22.21 -11.63 11.20
CA GLN A 269 -21.10 -12.50 11.60
C GLN A 269 -20.17 -12.69 10.40
N VAL A 270 -18.88 -12.39 10.60
CA VAL A 270 -17.84 -12.45 9.57
C VAL A 270 -16.76 -13.43 10.01
N ALA A 271 -16.71 -14.59 9.37
CA ALA A 271 -15.65 -15.57 9.54
C ALA A 271 -14.50 -15.27 8.57
N ILE A 272 -13.27 -15.24 9.09
CA ILE A 272 -12.05 -14.97 8.33
C ILE A 272 -11.02 -16.03 8.66
N TYR A 273 -10.54 -16.75 7.65
CA TYR A 273 -9.31 -17.53 7.73
C TYR A 273 -8.14 -16.64 7.29
N PRO A 274 -7.26 -16.20 8.20
CA PRO A 274 -6.23 -15.20 7.89
C PRO A 274 -5.06 -15.78 7.08
N GLY A 275 -4.90 -17.11 7.03
CA GLY A 275 -3.71 -17.74 6.44
C GLY A 275 -2.43 -17.31 7.16
N ASP A 276 -1.41 -16.99 6.38
CA ASP A 276 -0.08 -16.57 6.89
C ASP A 276 0.02 -15.08 7.20
N ARG A 277 -1.10 -14.34 7.19
CA ARG A 277 -1.12 -12.92 7.50
C ARG A 277 -0.69 -12.67 8.95
N LEU A 278 0.28 -11.79 9.11
CA LEU A 278 0.77 -11.37 10.42
C LEU A 278 0.02 -10.12 10.87
N GLN A 279 -0.62 -10.21 12.04
CA GLN A 279 -1.22 -9.04 12.69
C GLN A 279 -0.14 -8.28 13.46
N TYR A 280 -0.03 -6.98 13.18
CA TYR A 280 0.95 -6.08 13.80
C TYR A 280 0.24 -4.90 14.48
N LEU A 281 0.52 -4.70 15.76
CA LEU A 281 -0.05 -3.62 16.57
C LEU A 281 1.00 -2.55 16.82
N LYS A 282 0.76 -1.32 16.36
CA LYS A 282 1.67 -0.17 16.58
C LYS A 282 0.91 1.15 16.58
N HIS A 283 1.29 2.07 17.46
CA HIS A 283 0.66 3.39 17.60
C HIS A 283 -0.87 3.30 17.79
N GLU A 284 -1.33 2.34 18.59
CA GLU A 284 -2.77 2.05 18.81
C GLU A 284 -3.53 1.60 17.54
N MET A 285 -2.81 1.39 16.43
CA MET A 285 -3.35 0.91 15.16
C MET A 285 -3.04 -0.58 14.96
N CYS A 286 -3.94 -1.25 14.25
CA CYS A 286 -3.78 -2.64 13.85
C CYS A 286 -3.53 -2.71 12.35
N PHE A 287 -2.43 -3.36 11.97
CA PHE A 287 -2.09 -3.66 10.58
C PHE A 287 -2.08 -5.17 10.36
N ASN A 288 -2.37 -5.61 9.15
CA ASN A 288 -2.10 -6.96 8.69
C ASN A 288 -1.08 -6.91 7.57
N ILE A 289 -0.06 -7.76 7.69
CA ILE A 289 1.02 -7.85 6.73
C ILE A 289 0.88 -9.20 6.03
N GLU A 290 0.84 -9.16 4.71
CA GLU A 290 0.84 -10.33 3.86
C GLU A 290 2.08 -10.32 2.99
N ARG A 291 2.88 -11.38 3.05
CA ARG A 291 4.04 -11.53 2.16
C ARG A 291 3.59 -12.14 0.84
N TRP A 292 4.21 -11.67 -0.23
CA TRP A 292 4.11 -12.30 -1.53
C TRP A 292 4.79 -13.65 -1.50
N ASP A 293 4.13 -14.67 -2.03
CA ASP A 293 4.72 -15.99 -2.19
C ASP A 293 5.52 -16.01 -3.51
N SER A 294 6.84 -16.10 -3.42
CA SER A 294 7.73 -16.13 -4.59
C SER A 294 7.63 -17.43 -5.39
N ILE A 295 7.16 -18.52 -4.78
CA ILE A 295 6.99 -19.82 -5.44
C ILE A 295 5.69 -19.79 -6.25
N THR A 296 4.59 -19.38 -5.61
CA THR A 296 3.27 -19.35 -6.28
C THR A 296 2.99 -18.06 -7.04
N GLN A 297 3.89 -17.06 -6.94
CA GLN A 297 3.79 -15.75 -7.58
C GLN A 297 2.44 -15.08 -7.33
N ARG A 298 1.99 -15.08 -6.06
CA ARG A 298 0.73 -14.46 -5.64
C ARG A 298 0.71 -14.10 -4.15
N PHE A 299 -0.25 -13.26 -3.78
CA PHE A 299 -0.74 -13.18 -2.41
C PHE A 299 -1.73 -14.34 -2.17
N ASN A 300 -1.66 -14.96 -0.99
CA ASN A 300 -2.40 -16.19 -0.68
C ASN A 300 -3.82 -15.91 -0.19
N PHE A 301 -4.08 -14.75 0.39
CA PHE A 301 -5.39 -14.38 0.88
C PHE A 301 -6.28 -13.88 -0.26
N ASN A 302 -7.39 -14.58 -0.46
CA ASN A 302 -8.43 -14.21 -1.39
C ASN A 302 -9.75 -14.05 -0.64
N GLU A 303 -10.43 -12.90 -0.76
CA GLU A 303 -11.69 -12.67 -0.05
C GLU A 303 -12.76 -13.73 -0.38
N CYS A 304 -12.79 -14.25 -1.62
CA CYS A 304 -13.78 -15.27 -2.01
C CYS A 304 -13.60 -16.60 -1.26
N ASP A 305 -12.36 -17.00 -0.95
CA ASP A 305 -12.08 -18.28 -0.30
C ASP A 305 -11.87 -18.15 1.21
N ASN A 306 -11.34 -17.01 1.67
CA ASN A 306 -10.92 -16.76 3.04
C ASN A 306 -11.98 -16.06 3.90
N VAL A 307 -13.07 -15.56 3.30
CA VAL A 307 -14.09 -14.79 4.03
C VAL A 307 -15.47 -15.41 3.83
N ARG A 308 -16.23 -15.51 4.92
CA ARG A 308 -17.65 -15.84 4.86
C ARG A 308 -18.44 -14.90 5.77
N MET A 309 -19.48 -14.29 5.21
CA MET A 309 -20.38 -13.40 5.95
C MET A 309 -21.77 -14.02 6.06
N LYS A 310 -22.40 -13.88 7.22
CA LYS A 310 -23.79 -14.26 7.47
C LYS A 310 -24.52 -13.11 8.17
N ILE A 311 -25.71 -12.81 7.68
CA ILE A 311 -26.58 -11.77 8.23
C ILE A 311 -27.71 -12.48 8.96
N PHE A 312 -28.01 -12.02 10.17
CA PHE A 312 -29.08 -12.54 10.99
C PHE A 312 -30.08 -11.44 11.33
N PRO A 313 -31.39 -11.75 11.34
CA PRO A 313 -32.39 -10.80 11.75
C PRO A 313 -32.21 -10.40 13.22
N PRO A 314 -32.83 -9.30 13.65
CA PRO A 314 -32.78 -8.87 15.05
C PRO A 314 -33.29 -9.97 15.98
N SER A 315 -32.55 -10.26 17.05
CA SER A 315 -32.98 -11.19 18.08
C SER A 315 -34.11 -10.59 18.92
N LYS A 316 -35.22 -11.32 19.05
CA LYS A 316 -36.35 -10.94 19.92
C LYS A 316 -35.94 -10.85 21.40
N ASP A 317 -34.96 -11.65 21.80
CA ASP A 317 -34.49 -11.76 23.19
C ASP A 317 -33.20 -10.94 23.44
N GLY A 318 -32.75 -10.15 22.46
CA GLY A 318 -31.50 -9.36 22.50
C GLY A 318 -30.20 -10.18 22.46
N LYS A 319 -30.28 -11.50 22.63
CA LYS A 319 -29.14 -12.43 22.58
C LYS A 319 -28.56 -12.58 21.17
N PRO A 320 -27.23 -12.71 21.01
CA PRO A 320 -26.61 -12.97 19.71
C PRO A 320 -27.11 -14.25 19.08
N ALA A 321 -27.10 -14.29 17.75
CA ALA A 321 -27.33 -15.54 17.04
C ALA A 321 -26.20 -16.51 17.42
N ALA A 322 -26.55 -17.78 17.64
CA ALA A 322 -25.57 -18.79 17.99
C ALA A 322 -24.51 -18.88 16.88
N VAL A 323 -23.24 -18.82 17.27
CA VAL A 323 -22.13 -19.02 16.34
C VAL A 323 -21.93 -20.52 16.17
N ASN A 324 -22.11 -21.03 14.95
CA ASN A 324 -21.77 -22.41 14.65
C ASN A 324 -20.24 -22.55 14.64
N LEU A 325 -19.71 -23.39 15.53
CA LEU A 325 -18.27 -23.70 15.68
C LEU A 325 -17.97 -25.18 15.34
N ASP A 326 -18.94 -25.91 14.79
CA ASP A 326 -18.84 -27.36 14.52
C ASP A 326 -18.02 -27.66 13.25
N GLY A 327 -17.66 -26.62 12.49
CA GLY A 327 -16.85 -26.74 11.28
C GLY A 327 -16.35 -25.39 10.77
N MET A 328 -15.48 -25.44 9.76
CA MET A 328 -14.95 -24.23 9.10
C MET A 328 -16.02 -23.58 8.22
N TRP A 329 -16.09 -22.25 8.25
CA TRP A 329 -17.04 -21.46 7.46
C TRP A 329 -16.50 -21.10 6.08
N THR A 330 -15.18 -20.96 5.97
CA THR A 330 -14.49 -20.49 4.76
C THR A 330 -13.93 -21.69 3.99
N VAL A 331 -13.85 -21.55 2.66
CA VAL A 331 -13.33 -22.61 1.79
C VAL A 331 -11.84 -22.86 2.10
N ALA A 332 -11.08 -21.77 2.27
CA ALA A 332 -9.67 -21.84 2.62
C ALA A 332 -9.44 -22.47 4.01
N GLY A 333 -10.24 -22.10 5.01
CA GLY A 333 -10.20 -22.69 6.35
C GLY A 333 -10.49 -24.18 6.32
N ALA A 334 -11.54 -24.61 5.61
CA ALA A 334 -11.88 -26.04 5.45
C ALA A 334 -10.75 -26.84 4.78
N ARG A 335 -10.13 -26.30 3.73
CA ARG A 335 -8.97 -26.92 3.07
C ARG A 335 -7.76 -27.01 4.00
N ALA A 336 -7.45 -25.95 4.73
CA ALA A 336 -6.32 -25.91 5.66
C ALA A 336 -6.51 -26.91 6.81
N TRP A 337 -7.72 -26.99 7.37
CA TRP A 337 -8.06 -27.94 8.41
C TRP A 337 -7.95 -29.40 7.94
N SER A 338 -8.47 -29.70 6.75
CA SER A 338 -8.35 -31.03 6.14
C SER A 338 -6.87 -31.44 5.94
N ARG A 339 -6.01 -30.51 5.51
CA ARG A 339 -4.56 -30.75 5.39
C ARG A 339 -3.90 -31.04 6.74
N GLN A 340 -4.27 -30.33 7.80
CA GLN A 340 -3.76 -30.59 9.15
C GLN A 340 -4.16 -31.98 9.65
N LEU A 341 -5.40 -32.40 9.39
CA LEU A 341 -5.89 -33.73 9.77
C LEU A 341 -5.24 -34.88 8.98
N THR A 342 -4.87 -34.64 7.72
CA THR A 342 -4.30 -35.66 6.82
C THR A 342 -2.77 -35.73 6.84
N GLY A 343 -2.10 -34.85 7.60
CA GLY A 343 -0.63 -34.83 7.72
C GLY A 343 0.10 -34.44 6.42
N GLN A 344 -0.60 -33.92 5.41
CA GLN A 344 0.02 -33.45 4.17
C GLN A 344 0.67 -32.07 4.41
N SER A 345 1.89 -32.08 4.93
CA SER A 345 2.82 -30.95 4.86
C SER A 345 3.53 -31.02 3.51
N PHE A 346 3.31 -30.05 2.63
CA PHE A 346 4.32 -29.77 1.61
C PHE A 346 5.53 -29.17 2.35
N ALA A 347 6.69 -29.80 2.18
CA ALA A 347 7.95 -29.25 2.64
C ALA A 347 8.17 -27.86 2.02
N LYS A 348 8.79 -26.99 2.81
CA LYS A 348 9.01 -25.56 2.57
C LYS A 348 9.63 -25.23 1.22
#